data_AF-A0A2N9K9U1-F1
#
_entry.id   AF-A0A2N9K9U1-F1
#
_cell.length_a   1.000
_cell.length_b   1.000
_cell.length_c   1.000
_cell.angle_alpha   90.00
_cell.angle_beta   90.00
_cell.angle_gamma   90.00
#
_symmetry.space_group_name_H-M   'P 1'
#
loop_
_entity.id
_entity.type
_entity.pdbx_description
1 polymer ?
#
loop_
_entity_poly.entity_id
_entity_poly.type
_entity_poly.pdbx_seq_one_letter_code
_entity_poly.pdbx_strand_id
1 'polypeptide(L)'
;MNKKNAYVLVPTILVLGALSTLFILQNMSFNQQLRARAHLIEMAKIDKIQMIVSTQVYKHNATKFNFDEAKVTIMDKQIKIYLGKRIYQRELLVK
;
A
#
# COMPACT_ATOMS: atom_id res chain seq x y z
N MET A 1 17.01 54.34 -7.52
CA MET A 1 16.26 53.12 -7.13
C MET A 1 16.42 52.91 -5.63
N ASN A 2 15.31 52.91 -4.87
CA ASN A 2 15.30 53.01 -3.40
C ASN A 2 15.90 51.78 -2.71
N LYS A 3 17.08 51.92 -2.09
CA LYS A 3 17.79 50.85 -1.34
C LYS A 3 16.92 50.15 -0.28
N LYS A 4 15.88 50.81 0.23
CA LYS A 4 14.94 50.28 1.22
C LYS A 4 14.00 49.18 0.67
N ASN A 5 13.59 49.24 -0.60
CA ASN A 5 12.72 48.22 -1.18
C ASN A 5 13.48 46.92 -1.44
N ALA A 6 14.73 46.99 -1.90
CA ALA A 6 15.56 45.81 -2.13
C ALA A 6 15.86 45.05 -0.83
N TYR A 7 15.99 45.77 0.29
CA TYR A 7 16.27 45.20 1.61
C TYR A 7 15.13 44.34 2.17
N VAL A 8 13.90 44.60 1.73
CA VAL A 8 12.71 43.80 2.12
C VAL A 8 12.44 42.71 1.08
N LEU A 9 12.62 43.01 -0.21
CA LEU A 9 12.30 42.07 -1.28
C LEU A 9 13.16 40.80 -1.25
N VAL A 10 14.47 40.96 -1.02
CA VAL A 10 15.43 39.85 -1.03
C VAL A 10 15.15 38.82 0.07
N PRO A 11 14.99 39.19 1.36
CA PRO A 11 14.66 38.22 2.40
C PRO A 11 13.28 37.60 2.20
N THR A 12 12.29 38.34 1.70
CA THR A 12 10.97 37.78 1.40
C THR A 12 11.04 36.69 0.33
N ILE A 13 11.78 36.91 -0.76
CA ILE A 13 11.97 35.90 -1.81
C ILE A 13 12.71 34.67 -1.26
N LEU A 14 13.72 34.87 -0.41
CA LEU A 14 14.44 33.76 0.22
C LEU A 14 13.53 32.92 1.12
N VAL A 15 12.71 33.56 1.96
CA VAL A 15 11.76 32.86 2.84
C VAL A 15 10.71 32.11 2.02
N LEU A 16 10.15 32.74 0.98
CA LEU A 16 9.19 32.10 0.10
C LEU A 16 9.80 30.90 -0.64
N GLY A 17 11.02 31.04 -1.16
CA GLY A 17 11.74 29.94 -1.83
C GLY A 17 12.03 28.77 -0.89
N ALA A 18 12.42 29.05 0.35
CA ALA A 18 12.63 28.01 1.37
C ALA A 18 11.32 27.29 1.71
N LEU A 19 10.23 28.03 1.92
CA LEU A 19 8.90 27.46 2.20
C LEU A 19 8.38 26.62 1.04
N SER A 20 8.54 27.07 -0.20
CA SER A 20 8.15 26.31 -1.39
C SER A 20 8.91 24.99 -1.50
N THR A 21 10.22 25.02 -1.25
CA THR A 21 11.06 23.81 -1.27
C THR A 21 10.63 22.82 -0.18
N LEU A 22 10.40 23.30 1.04
CA LEU A 22 9.91 22.48 2.15
C LEU A 22 8.53 21.89 1.87
N PHE A 23 7.65 22.62 1.21
CA PHE A 23 6.32 22.13 0.84
C PHE A 23 6.39 21.00 -0.19
N ILE A 24 7.25 21.14 -1.20
CA ILE A 24 7.48 20.10 -2.21
C ILE A 24 8.05 18.82 -1.57
N LEU A 25 9.04 18.95 -0.69
CA LEU A 25 9.63 17.82 0.03
C LEU A 25 8.61 17.10 0.92
N GLN A 26 7.78 17.86 1.64
CA GLN A 26 6.71 17.30 2.46
C GLN A 26 5.69 16.54 1.61
N ASN A 27 5.26 17.10 0.47
CA ASN A 27 4.34 16.41 -0.44
C ASN A 27 4.94 15.13 -1.02
N MET A 28 6.23 15.13 -1.36
CA MET A 28 6.91 13.94 -1.87
C MET A 28 7.00 12.84 -0.80
N SER A 29 7.42 13.19 0.42
CA SER A 29 7.47 12.26 1.56
C SER A 29 6.09 11.70 1.89
N PHE A 30 5.06 12.55 1.93
CA PHE A 30 3.68 12.13 2.18
C PHE A 30 3.17 11.17 1.10
N ASN A 31 3.42 11.47 -0.18
CA ASN A 31 3.06 10.57 -1.28
C ASN A 31 3.79 9.22 -1.20
N GLN A 32 5.07 9.21 -0.83
CA GLN A 32 5.80 7.97 -0.60
C GLN A 32 5.23 7.16 0.56
N GLN A 33 4.89 7.83 1.67
CA GLN A 33 4.21 7.20 2.81
C GLN A 33 2.85 6.64 2.42
N LEU A 34 2.06 7.36 1.62
CA LEU A 34 0.78 6.88 1.11
C LEU A 34 0.94 5.63 0.24
N ARG A 35 1.93 5.61 -0.66
CA ARG A 35 2.23 4.43 -1.48
C ARG A 35 2.66 3.24 -0.62
N ALA A 36 3.56 3.45 0.33
CA ALA A 36 4.00 2.40 1.25
C ALA A 36 2.84 1.84 2.07
N ARG A 37 1.98 2.72 2.60
CA ARG A 37 0.76 2.30 3.33
C ARG A 37 -0.22 1.56 2.43
N ALA A 38 -0.43 2.01 1.20
CA ALA A 38 -1.30 1.32 0.24
C ALA A 38 -0.78 -0.10 -0.06
N HIS A 39 0.53 -0.27 -0.25
CA HIS A 39 1.14 -1.58 -0.42
C HIS A 39 0.99 -2.46 0.83
N LEU A 40 1.20 -1.91 2.03
CA LEU A 40 1.01 -2.64 3.28
C LEU A 40 -0.45 -3.05 3.49
N ILE A 41 -1.41 -2.20 3.13
CA ILE A 41 -2.85 -2.50 3.18
C ILE A 41 -3.20 -3.62 2.20
N GLU A 42 -2.66 -3.60 0.97
CA GLU A 42 -2.86 -4.66 -0.02
C GLU A 42 -2.27 -6.00 0.47
N MET A 43 -1.07 -5.98 1.04
CA MET A 43 -0.43 -7.16 1.63
C MET A 43 -1.23 -7.70 2.82
N ALA A 44 -1.68 -6.84 3.74
CA ALA A 44 -2.50 -7.23 4.88
C ALA A 44 -3.84 -7.86 4.46
N LYS A 45 -4.45 -7.36 3.36
CA LYS A 45 -5.65 -7.98 2.78
C LYS A 45 -5.37 -9.41 2.31
N ILE A 46 -4.25 -9.63 1.61
CA ILE A 46 -3.83 -10.96 1.14
C ILE A 46 -3.51 -11.89 2.33
N ASP A 47 -2.82 -11.41 3.35
CA ASP A 47 -2.46 -12.20 4.53
C ASP A 47 -3.72 -12.64 5.31
N LYS A 48 -4.71 -11.74 5.45
CA LYS A 48 -6.01 -12.06 6.04
C LYS A 48 -6.73 -13.16 5.25
N ILE A 49 -6.72 -13.08 3.92
CA ILE A 49 -7.29 -14.12 3.06
C ILE A 49 -6.54 -15.44 3.28
N GLN A 50 -5.21 -15.44 3.27
CA GLN A 50 -4.40 -16.64 3.48
C GLN A 50 -4.68 -17.32 4.84
N MET A 51 -4.81 -16.55 5.92
CA MET A 51 -5.11 -17.07 7.25
C MET A 51 -6.50 -17.72 7.31
N ILE A 52 -7.51 -17.04 6.77
CA ILE A 52 -8.89 -17.57 6.75
C ILE A 52 -8.98 -18.81 5.87
N VAL A 53 -8.30 -18.79 4.73
CA VAL A 53 -8.26 -19.93 3.82
C VAL A 53 -7.64 -21.15 4.49
N SER A 54 -6.48 -20.95 5.12
CA SER A 54 -5.80 -22.01 5.87
C SER A 54 -6.70 -22.59 6.97
N THR A 55 -7.47 -21.73 7.65
CA THR A 55 -8.44 -22.16 8.67
C THR A 55 -9.63 -22.93 8.08
N GLN A 56 -10.17 -22.50 6.94
CA GLN A 56 -11.30 -23.18 6.29
C GLN A 56 -10.90 -24.52 5.69
N VAL A 57 -9.70 -24.64 5.12
CA VAL A 57 -9.15 -25.93 4.67
C VAL A 57 -9.05 -26.88 5.85
N TYR A 58 -8.48 -26.43 6.97
CA TYR A 58 -8.31 -27.25 8.16
C TYR A 58 -9.66 -27.71 8.76
N LYS A 59 -10.68 -26.83 8.79
CA LYS A 59 -11.98 -27.14 9.42
C LYS A 59 -12.96 -27.90 8.53
N HIS A 60 -12.94 -27.67 7.22
CA HIS A 60 -14.00 -28.14 6.32
C HIS A 60 -13.47 -28.94 5.12
N ASN A 61 -12.16 -29.13 5.00
CA ASN A 61 -11.51 -29.77 3.85
C ASN A 61 -11.89 -29.11 2.50
N ALA A 62 -12.31 -27.85 2.54
CA ALA A 62 -12.81 -27.12 1.38
C ALA A 62 -11.65 -26.65 0.49
N THR A 63 -11.62 -27.13 -0.75
CA THR A 63 -10.54 -26.83 -1.71
C THR A 63 -10.85 -25.66 -2.65
N LYS A 64 -12.10 -25.22 -2.69
CA LYS A 64 -12.59 -24.10 -3.50
C LYS A 64 -13.67 -23.34 -2.76
N PHE A 65 -13.49 -22.04 -2.60
CA PHE A 65 -14.52 -21.17 -2.05
C PHE A 65 -14.23 -19.72 -2.42
N ASN A 66 -15.30 -18.92 -2.40
CA ASN A 66 -15.19 -17.47 -2.55
C ASN A 66 -15.04 -16.86 -1.16
N PHE A 67 -14.02 -16.03 -0.99
CA PHE A 67 -13.85 -15.25 0.23
C PHE A 67 -13.72 -13.78 -0.15
N ASP A 68 -14.69 -12.97 0.29
CA ASP A 68 -14.84 -11.58 -0.16
C ASP A 68 -14.99 -11.52 -1.70
N GLU A 69 -14.30 -10.60 -2.37
CA GLU A 69 -14.21 -10.50 -3.83
C GLU A 69 -13.20 -11.49 -4.46
N ALA A 70 -12.53 -12.31 -3.64
CA ALA A 70 -11.49 -13.22 -4.10
C ALA A 70 -12.02 -14.63 -4.31
N LYS A 71 -11.76 -15.21 -5.48
CA LYS A 71 -11.94 -16.66 -5.68
C LYS A 71 -10.68 -17.35 -5.19
N VAL A 72 -10.82 -18.32 -4.29
CA VAL A 72 -9.68 -19.07 -3.76
C VAL A 72 -9.76 -20.52 -4.22
N THR A 73 -8.65 -21.02 -4.76
CA THR A 73 -8.49 -22.42 -5.12
C THR A 73 -7.21 -22.96 -4.49
N ILE A 74 -7.32 -24.11 -3.85
CA ILE A 74 -6.18 -24.82 -3.27
C ILE A 74 -5.80 -25.95 -4.22
N MET A 75 -4.54 -25.96 -4.66
CA MET A 75 -3.94 -27.02 -5.48
C MET A 75 -2.60 -27.37 -4.87
N ASP A 76 -2.35 -28.64 -4.57
CA ASP A 76 -1.03 -29.15 -4.15
C ASP A 76 -0.35 -28.33 -3.04
N LYS A 77 -1.08 -28.06 -1.95
CA LYS A 77 -0.62 -27.25 -0.79
C LYS A 77 -0.30 -25.79 -1.12
N GLN A 78 -0.75 -25.29 -2.26
CA GLN A 78 -0.65 -23.90 -2.65
C GLN A 78 -2.05 -23.27 -2.79
N ILE A 79 -2.17 -22.06 -2.27
CA ILE A 79 -3.34 -21.22 -2.35
C ILE A 79 -3.18 -20.30 -3.56
N LYS A 80 -4.07 -20.46 -4.54
CA LYS A 80 -4.26 -19.50 -5.64
C LYS A 80 -5.42 -18.57 -5.28
N ILE A 81 -5.11 -17.30 -5.06
CA ILE A 81 -6.06 -16.24 -4.76
C ILE A 81 -6.25 -15.41 -6.03
N TYR A 82 -7.43 -15.49 -6.63
CA TYR A 82 -7.83 -14.68 -7.77
C TYR A 82 -8.56 -13.43 -7.25
N LEU A 83 -7.90 -12.27 -7.31
CA LEU A 83 -8.46 -10.99 -6.89
C LEU A 83 -8.58 -10.08 -8.14
N GLY A 84 -9.77 -10.02 -8.73
CA GLY A 84 -10.00 -9.34 -10.00
C GLY A 84 -9.19 -9.96 -11.14
N LYS A 85 -8.27 -9.20 -11.75
CA LYS A 85 -7.36 -9.66 -12.82
C LYS A 85 -6.00 -10.18 -12.30
N ARG A 86 -5.73 -10.06 -10.99
CA ARG A 86 -4.46 -10.46 -10.39
C ARG A 86 -4.58 -11.84 -9.74
N ILE A 87 -3.54 -12.66 -9.94
CA ILE A 87 -3.44 -14.00 -9.36
C ILE A 87 -2.28 -13.96 -8.39
N TYR A 88 -2.55 -14.28 -7.12
CA TYR A 88 -1.53 -14.40 -6.09
C TYR A 88 -1.41 -15.87 -5.71
N GLN A 89 -0.16 -16.35 -5.69
CA GLN A 89 0.18 -17.72 -5.32
C GLN A 89 0.92 -17.70 -3.99
N ARG A 90 0.39 -18.39 -2.99
CA ARG A 90 0.99 -18.48 -1.66
C ARG A 90 0.89 -19.89 -1.09
N GLU A 91 1.78 -20.25 -0.19
CA GLU A 91 1.75 -21.58 0.45
C GLU A 91 0.62 -21.67 1.49
N LEU A 92 0.07 -22.87 1.67
CA LEU A 92 -0.81 -23.15 2.78
C LEU A 92 -0.04 -23.06 4.10
N LEU A 93 -0.61 -22.38 5.09
CA LEU A 93 0.02 -22.25 6.41
C LEU A 93 -0.14 -23.51 7.29
N VAL A 94 -0.86 -24.53 6.80
CA VAL A 94 -1.14 -25.78 7.54
C VAL A 94 -0.72 -26.97 6.68
N LYS A 95 -0.08 -27.96 7.32
CA LYS A 95 0.50 -29.16 6.68
C LYS A 95 -0.53 -30.21 6.30
#